data_AF-A0A815VN39-F1
#
_entry.id   AF-A0A815VN39-F1
#
_cell.length_a   1.000
_cell.length_b   1.000
_cell.length_c   1.000
_cell.angle_alpha   90.00
_cell.angle_beta   90.00
_cell.angle_gamma   90.00
#
_symmetry.space_group_name_H-M   'P 1'
#
loop_
_entity.id
_entity.type
_entity.pdbx_description
1 polymer ?
#
loop_
_entity_poly.entity_id
_entity_poly.type
_entity_poly.pdbx_seq_one_letter_code
_entity_poly.pdbx_strand_id
1 'polypeptide(L)' 'MTHGFDKKDQALHYFNQLLLTLPSYHVDMPDILQQRAILYQEKGEHSLALSDYERALEIRRQRVQENLLGIGSLNSNI' A
#
# COMPACT_ATOMS: atom_id res chain seq x y z
N MET A 1 19.70 22.33 -7.90
CA MET A 1 18.62 21.88 -7.01
C MET A 1 17.93 20.67 -7.65
N THR A 2 18.43 19.44 -7.44
CA THR A 2 17.89 18.22 -8.08
C THR A 2 17.81 17.00 -7.15
N HIS A 3 18.37 17.08 -5.94
CA HIS A 3 18.45 15.94 -5.01
C HIS A 3 17.09 15.43 -4.46
N GLY A 4 16.00 16.19 -4.63
CA GLY A 4 14.68 15.80 -4.15
C GLY A 4 13.94 14.83 -5.08
N PHE A 5 14.15 14.94 -6.40
CA PHE A 5 13.52 14.05 -7.39
C PHE A 5 14.12 12.64 -7.33
N ASP A 6 15.44 12.56 -7.22
CA ASP A 6 16.19 11.30 -7.16
C ASP A 6 15.71 10.39 -6.01
N LYS A 7 15.52 10.97 -4.82
CA LYS A 7 15.04 10.23 -3.64
C LYS A 7 13.60 9.75 -3.77
N LYS A 8 12.74 10.51 -4.47
CA LYS A 8 11.33 10.13 -4.68
C LYS A 8 11.21 8.99 -5.68
N ASP A 9 12.00 9.01 -6.74
CA ASP A 9 12.04 7.92 -7.72
C ASP A 9 12.63 6.64 -7.11
N GLN A 10 13.66 6.76 -6.25
CA GLN A 10 14.16 5.64 -5.45
C GLN A 10 13.08 5.08 -4.50
N ALA A 11 12.34 5.95 -3.79
CA ALA A 11 11.26 5.51 -2.90
C ALA A 11 10.14 4.78 -3.66
N LEU A 12 9.75 5.28 -4.83
CA LEU A 12 8.82 4.60 -5.73
C LEU A 12 9.34 3.21 -6.14
N HIS A 13 10.62 3.10 -6.50
CA HIS A 13 11.24 1.83 -6.83
C HIS A 13 11.16 0.83 -5.66
N TYR A 14 11.56 1.24 -4.46
CA TYR A 14 11.49 0.40 -3.27
C TYR A 14 10.06 -0.03 -2.93
N PHE A 15 9.07 0.87 -3.02
CA PHE A 15 7.68 0.50 -2.77
C PHE A 15 7.14 -0.50 -3.81
N ASN A 16 7.50 -0.33 -5.08
CA ASN A 16 7.11 -1.29 -6.12
C ASN A 16 7.73 -2.67 -5.86
N GLN A 17 8.99 -2.74 -5.44
CA GLN A 17 9.61 -4.01 -5.05
C GLN A 17 8.93 -4.64 -3.83
N LEU A 18 8.67 -3.86 -2.79
CA LEU A 18 7.99 -4.34 -1.58
C LEU A 18 6.61 -4.93 -1.91
N LEU A 19 5.83 -4.25 -2.76
CA LEU A 19 4.51 -4.71 -3.18
C LEU A 19 4.55 -5.98 -4.06
N LEU A 20 5.69 -6.30 -4.67
CA LEU A 20 5.89 -7.56 -5.41
C LEU A 20 6.35 -8.70 -4.50
N THR A 21 7.10 -8.39 -3.43
CA THR A 21 7.66 -9.40 -2.51
C THR A 21 6.75 -9.73 -1.34
N LEU A 22 5.88 -8.79 -0.93
CA LEU A 22 5.00 -8.98 0.21
C LEU A 22 3.73 -9.73 -0.22
N PRO A 23 3.25 -10.70 0.57
CA PRO A 23 1.92 -11.27 0.38
C PRO A 23 0.87 -10.16 0.37
N SER A 24 -0.16 -10.29 -0.48
CA SER A 24 -1.18 -9.26 -0.76
C SER A 24 -1.91 -8.69 0.46
N TYR A 25 -1.78 -9.33 1.63
CA TYR A 25 -2.42 -8.99 2.90
C TYR A 25 -1.43 -8.71 4.04
N HIS A 26 -0.16 -8.44 3.74
CA HIS A 26 0.81 -8.08 4.76
C HIS A 26 0.36 -6.84 5.54
N VAL A 27 0.62 -6.82 6.86
CA VAL A 27 0.10 -5.81 7.78
C VAL A 27 0.44 -4.37 7.37
N ASP A 28 1.61 -4.20 6.75
CA ASP A 28 2.15 -2.89 6.33
C ASP A 28 1.71 -2.46 4.92
N MET A 29 1.03 -3.33 4.15
CA MET A 29 0.72 -3.08 2.74
C MET A 29 -0.09 -1.79 2.52
N PRO A 30 -1.10 -1.45 3.34
CA PRO A 30 -1.85 -0.20 3.19
C PRO A 30 -1.06 1.05 3.55
N ASP A 31 -0.02 0.95 4.36
CA ASP A 31 0.86 2.08 4.66
C ASP A 31 1.83 2.29 3.50
N ILE A 32 2.36 1.22 2.90
CA ILE A 32 3.18 1.28 1.69
C ILE A 32 2.41 1.90 0.51
N LEU A 33 1.17 1.46 0.28
CA LEU A 33 0.30 2.02 -0.76
C LEU A 33 0.01 3.50 -0.52
N GLN A 34 -0.24 3.90 0.74
CA GLN A 34 -0.44 5.30 1.10
C GLN A 34 0.80 6.16 0.80
N GLN A 35 1.99 5.69 1.16
CA GLN A 35 3.24 6.42 0.89
C GLN A 35 3.50 6.55 -0.62
N ARG A 36 3.20 5.49 -1.40
CA ARG A 36 3.31 5.54 -2.86
C ARG A 36 2.31 6.53 -3.48
N ALA A 37 1.08 6.56 -2.97
CA ALA A 37 0.06 7.51 -3.40
C ALA A 37 0.45 8.97 -3.16
N ILE A 38 1.07 9.27 -2.01
CA ILE A 38 1.59 10.60 -1.70
C ILE A 38 2.66 11.01 -2.74
N LEU A 39 3.58 10.10 -3.08
CA LEU A 39 4.59 10.38 -4.11
C LEU A 39 3.97 10.63 -5.48
N TYR A 40 2.95 9.85 -5.88
CA TYR A 40 2.23 10.11 -7.13
C TYR A 40 1.50 11.45 -7.12
N GLN A 41 0.89 11.83 -5.99
CA GLN A 41 0.25 13.13 -5.83
C GLN A 41 1.26 14.28 -5.98
N GLU A 42 2.44 14.15 -5.39
CA GLU A 42 3.52 15.14 -5.52
C GLU A 42 4.09 15.23 -6.95
N LYS A 43 3.97 14.17 -7.75
CA LYS A 43 4.35 14.13 -9.17
C LYS A 43 3.24 14.61 -10.11
N GLY A 44 2.03 14.88 -9.60
CA GLY A 44 0.86 15.25 -10.40
C GLY A 44 0.12 14.05 -11.02
N GLU A 45 0.51 12.83 -10.67
CA GLU A 45 -0.07 11.58 -11.17
C GLU A 45 -1.29 11.17 -10.31
N HIS A 46 -2.30 12.03 -10.28
CA HIS A 46 -3.44 11.90 -9.36
C HIS A 46 -4.27 10.61 -9.55
N SER A 47 -4.35 10.08 -10.78
CA SER A 47 -5.06 8.83 -11.06
C SER A 47 -4.39 7.62 -10.41
N LEU A 48 -3.06 7.55 -10.44
CA LEU A 48 -2.29 6.49 -9.80
C LEU A 48 -2.34 6.62 -8.28
N ALA A 49 -2.27 7.85 -7.76
CA ALA A 49 -2.45 8.12 -6.33
C ALA A 49 -3.83 7.65 -5.83
N LEU A 50 -4.89 7.95 -6.58
CA LEU A 50 -6.25 7.56 -6.22
C LEU A 50 -6.38 6.03 -6.17
N SER A 51 -5.89 5.33 -7.19
CA SER A 51 -5.88 3.86 -7.25
C SER A 51 -5.18 3.23 -6.04
N ASP A 52 -4.04 3.79 -5.64
CA ASP A 52 -3.30 3.32 -4.46
C ASP A 52 -4.05 3.57 -3.14
N TYR A 53 -4.69 4.74 -3.00
CA TYR A 53 -5.53 5.03 -1.84
C TYR A 53 -6.75 4.11 -1.75
N GLU A 54 -7.42 3.85 -2.87
CA GLU A 54 -8.57 2.93 -2.93
C GLU A 54 -8.16 1.52 -2.50
N ARG A 55 -7.05 1.02 -3.03
CA ARG A 55 -6.52 -0.30 -2.66
C ARG A 55 -6.11 -0.37 -1.19
N ALA A 56 -5.50 0.69 -0.65
CA ALA A 56 -5.15 0.77 0.78
C ALA A 56 -6.41 0.72 1.66
N LEU A 57 -7.48 1.41 1.27
CA LEU A 57 -8.76 1.40 1.98
C LEU A 57 -9.45 0.04 1.92
N GLU A 58 -9.41 -0.63 0.77
CA GLU A 58 -9.99 -1.97 0.60
C GLU A 58 -9.35 -2.98 1.56
N ILE A 59 -8.03 -3.02 1.62
CA ILE A 59 -7.29 -3.92 2.53
C ILE A 59 -7.60 -3.58 3.99
N ARG A 60 -7.67 -2.28 4.35
CA ARG A 60 -8.05 -1.87 5.73
C ARG A 60 -9.47 -2.31 6.06
N ARG A 61 -10.43 -2.19 5.13
CA ARG A 61 -11.82 -2.65 5.34
C ARG A 61 -11.88 -4.17 5.49
N GLN A 62 -11.19 -4.92 4.65
CA GLN A 62 -11.13 -6.38 4.74
C GLN A 62 -10.55 -6.81 6.09
N ARG A 63 -9.44 -6.20 6.55
CA ARG A 63 -8.87 -6.51 7.88
C ARG A 63 -9.81 -6.19 9.03
N VAL A 64 -10.52 -5.05 8.97
CA VAL A 64 -11.52 -4.70 9.98
C VAL A 64 -12.67 -5.70 9.97
N GLN A 65 -13.13 -6.12 8.79
CA GLN A 65 -14.16 -7.16 8.66
C GLN A 65 -13.67 -8.52 9.18
N GLU A 66 -12.44 -8.93 8.87
CA GLU A 66 -11.85 -10.18 9.35
C GLU A 66 -11.72 -10.20 10.89
N ASN A 67 -11.29 -9.08 11.47
CA ASN A 67 -11.20 -8.92 12.91
C ASN A 67 -12.58 -8.91 13.56
N LEU A 68 -13.55 -8.19 12.97
CA LEU A 68 -14.93 -8.10 13.46
C LEU A 68 -15.65 -9.46 13.39
N LEU A 69 -15.36 -10.26 12.37
CA LEU A 69 -15.98 -11.57 12.14
C LEU A 69 -15.19 -12.72 12.81
N GLY A 70 -14.05 -12.46 13.46
CA GLY A 70 -13.23 -13.47 14.14
C GLY A 70 -12.57 -14.52 13.22
N ILE A 71 -12.76 -14.41 11.91
CA ILE A 71 -12.24 -15.33 10.88
C ILE A 71 -10.71 -15.27 10.72
N GLY A 72 -10.07 -14.20 11.20
CA GLY A 72 -8.61 -14.11 11.28
C GLY A 72 -7.95 -15.20 12.14
N SER A 73 -8.68 -15.83 13.06
CA SER A 73 -8.20 -16.99 13.84
C SER A 73 -8.53 -18.35 13.21
N LEU A 74 -9.44 -18.41 12.23
CA LEU A 74 -9.95 -19.68 11.67
C LEU A 74 -9.21 -20.12 10.39
N ASN A 75 -8.62 -19.19 9.63
CA ASN A 75 -7.89 -19.54 8.40
C ASN A 75 -6.45 -20.05 8.66
N SER A 76 -6.05 -20.21 9.93
CA SER A 76 -4.79 -20.88 10.32
C SER A 76 -4.94 -22.39 10.51
N ASN A 77 -6.12 -22.98 10.23
CA ASN A 77 -6.34 -24.42 10.25
C ASN A 77 -7.21 -24.86 9.07
N ILE A 78 -6.60 -25.10 7.90
CA ILE A 78 -7.03 -26.09 6.89
C ILE A 78 -5.80 -26.47 6.06
#